data_AF-A0A835LL16-F1
#
_entry.id   AF-A0A835LL16-F1
#
_cell.length_a   1.000
_cell.length_b   1.000
_cell.length_c   1.000
_cell.angle_alpha   90.00
_cell.angle_beta   90.00
_cell.angle_gamma   90.00
#
_symmetry.space_group_name_H-M   'P 1'
#
loop_
_entity.id
_entity.type
_entity.pdbx_description
1 polymer ?
#
loop_
_entity_poly.entity_id
_entity_poly.type
_entity_poly.pdbx_seq_one_letter_code
_entity_poly.pdbx_strand_id
1 'polypeptide(L)'
;MESGRQWRAKDIGLTDRKCAWMPHGFMSVDTKLGAGKAFLRSLCHQNAEWGVDFVKHYCIFGDDLNINEVAIVSEVQCDTVLLPNWITRDDWDSWGDVAAQFNVS
;
A
#
# COMPACT_ATOMS: atom_id res chain seq x y z
N MET A 1 20.96 -6.07 8.75
CA MET A 1 20.83 -7.49 8.33
C MET A 1 20.14 -8.23 9.46
N GLU A 2 18.94 -8.77 9.23
CA GLU A 2 18.32 -9.67 10.21
C GLU A 2 18.96 -11.06 10.06
N SER A 3 19.46 -11.61 11.17
CA SER A 3 20.03 -12.96 11.24
C SER A 3 21.25 -13.24 10.33
N GLY A 4 22.01 -12.21 9.94
CA GLY A 4 23.20 -12.36 9.09
C GLY A 4 22.92 -12.83 7.65
N ARG A 5 21.65 -12.90 7.25
CA ARG A 5 21.21 -13.30 5.91
C ARG A 5 21.13 -12.09 4.97
N GLN A 6 21.51 -12.28 3.71
CA GLN A 6 21.18 -11.36 2.63
C GLN A 6 19.75 -11.64 2.14
N TRP A 7 18.88 -10.65 2.29
CA TRP A 7 17.47 -10.73 1.86
C TRP A 7 17.31 -10.16 0.45
N ARG A 8 16.43 -10.77 -0.36
CA ARG A 8 16.05 -10.28 -1.69
C ARG A 8 14.56 -9.98 -1.74
N ALA A 9 14.12 -9.18 -2.73
CA ALA A 9 12.71 -8.86 -2.92
C ALA A 9 11.81 -10.11 -2.96
N LYS A 10 12.24 -11.16 -3.68
CA LYS A 10 11.51 -12.44 -3.76
C LYS A 10 11.35 -13.18 -2.42
N ASP A 11 12.16 -12.84 -1.42
CA ASP A 11 12.12 -13.49 -0.10
C ASP A 11 11.10 -12.83 0.84
N ILE A 12 10.67 -11.61 0.53
CA ILE A 12 9.75 -10.81 1.35
C ILE A 12 8.44 -10.46 0.62
N GLY A 13 8.31 -10.82 -0.66
CA GLY A 13 7.09 -10.57 -1.44
C GLY A 13 6.07 -11.70 -1.32
N LEU A 14 4.80 -11.35 -1.09
CA LEU A 14 3.69 -12.29 -1.03
C LEU A 14 3.08 -12.48 -2.43
N THR A 15 3.54 -13.50 -3.16
CA THR A 15 3.16 -13.71 -4.56
C THR A 15 1.68 -14.05 -4.79
N ASP A 16 0.97 -14.45 -3.74
CA ASP A 16 -0.48 -14.70 -3.71
C ASP A 16 -1.30 -13.44 -3.38
N ARG A 17 -0.63 -12.34 -2.98
CA ARG A 17 -1.24 -11.06 -2.59
C ARG A 17 -0.81 -9.96 -3.56
N LYS A 18 -1.24 -10.11 -4.82
CA LYS A 18 -0.98 -9.13 -5.88
C LYS A 18 -2.17 -8.19 -6.01
N CYS A 19 -1.89 -6.95 -6.36
CA CYS A 19 -2.94 -5.99 -6.64
C CYS A 19 -3.82 -6.45 -7.83
N ALA A 20 -5.14 -6.45 -7.65
CA ALA A 20 -6.07 -7.07 -8.59
C ALA A 20 -5.99 -6.51 -10.03
N TRP A 21 -5.85 -5.19 -10.16
CA TRP A 21 -5.78 -4.51 -11.47
C TRP A 21 -4.37 -4.44 -12.07
N MET A 22 -3.33 -4.80 -11.30
CA MET A 22 -1.93 -4.78 -11.72
C MET A 22 -1.22 -6.11 -11.41
N PRO A 23 -1.60 -7.22 -12.07
CA PRO A 23 -1.17 -8.58 -11.70
C PRO A 23 0.33 -8.89 -11.94
N HIS A 24 1.02 -8.03 -12.67
CA HIS A 24 2.46 -8.11 -12.94
C HIS A 24 3.26 -6.95 -12.31
N GLY A 25 2.62 -6.13 -11.46
CA GLY A 25 3.27 -5.02 -10.78
C GLY A 25 3.44 -5.31 -9.30
N PHE A 26 2.70 -4.57 -8.47
CA PHE A 26 2.87 -4.59 -7.02
C PHE A 26 2.24 -5.83 -6.36
N MET A 27 2.90 -6.28 -5.29
CA MET A 27 2.41 -7.31 -4.38
C MET A 27 2.72 -6.89 -2.94
N SER A 28 1.95 -7.41 -1.98
CA SER A 28 2.17 -7.15 -0.56
C SER A 28 3.53 -7.65 -0.07
N VAL A 29 4.00 -7.01 0.99
CA VAL A 29 5.23 -7.40 1.70
C VAL A 29 4.89 -8.27 2.91
N ASP A 30 5.65 -9.35 3.13
CA ASP A 30 5.53 -10.20 4.31
C ASP A 30 6.04 -9.46 5.55
N THR A 31 5.10 -8.90 6.30
CA THR A 31 5.37 -8.20 7.55
C THR A 31 5.60 -9.12 8.75
N LYS A 32 5.54 -10.44 8.59
CA LYS A 32 5.98 -11.38 9.64
C LYS A 32 7.50 -11.43 9.75
N LEU A 33 8.20 -11.08 8.68
CA LEU A 33 9.65 -11.00 8.62
C LEU A 33 10.14 -9.60 9.00
N GLY A 34 11.19 -9.50 9.82
CA GLY A 34 11.83 -8.21 10.11
C GLY A 34 12.38 -7.54 8.86
N ALA A 35 12.87 -8.32 7.89
CA ALA A 35 13.30 -7.83 6.58
C ALA A 35 12.18 -7.14 5.79
N GLY A 36 10.95 -7.66 5.84
CA GLY A 36 9.79 -7.03 5.19
C GLY A 36 9.44 -5.70 5.84
N LYS A 37 9.39 -5.65 7.18
CA LYS A 37 9.20 -4.40 7.92
C LYS A 37 10.31 -3.39 7.65
N ALA A 38 11.56 -3.84 7.57
CA ALA A 38 12.71 -2.98 7.28
C ALA A 38 12.64 -2.40 5.86
N PHE A 39 12.17 -3.17 4.89
CA PHE A 39 11.93 -2.67 3.53
C PHE A 39 10.87 -1.56 3.51
N LEU A 40 9.70 -1.77 4.14
CA LEU A 40 8.65 -0.74 4.23
C LEU A 40 9.18 0.53 4.91
N ARG A 41 9.98 0.40 5.98
CA ARG A 41 10.65 1.53 6.62
C ARG A 41 11.61 2.28 5.72
N SER A 42 12.37 1.56 4.91
CA SER A 42 13.32 2.17 3.99
C SER A 42 12.63 3.04 2.93
N LEU A 43 11.43 2.66 2.48
CA LEU A 43 10.63 3.48 1.55
C LEU A 43 10.17 4.78 2.21
N CYS A 44 9.72 4.72 3.47
CA CYS A 44 9.33 5.92 4.20
C CYS A 44 10.49 6.88 4.43
N HIS A 45 11.66 6.38 4.84
CA HIS A 45 12.84 7.23 4.99
C HIS A 45 13.26 7.85 3.66
N GLN A 46 13.26 7.07 2.57
CA GLN A 46 13.60 7.59 1.25
C GLN A 46 12.63 8.70 0.80
N ASN A 47 11.33 8.51 1.00
CA ASN A 47 10.33 9.53 0.70
C ASN A 47 10.54 10.81 1.53
N ALA A 48 10.83 10.67 2.82
CA ALA A 48 11.14 11.79 3.70
C ALA A 48 12.42 12.54 3.26
N GLU A 49 13.47 11.81 2.86
CA GLU A 49 14.71 12.39 2.30
C GLU A 49 14.45 13.20 1.02
N TRP A 50 13.43 12.81 0.25
CA TRP A 50 13.00 13.54 -0.95
C TRP A 50 12.06 14.71 -0.66
N GLY A 51 11.68 14.93 0.60
CA GLY A 51 10.71 15.95 0.99
C GLY A 51 9.29 15.62 0.53
N VAL A 52 8.93 14.34 0.45
CA VAL A 52 7.55 13.91 0.18
C VAL A 52 6.73 14.05 1.46
N ASP A 53 5.75 14.95 1.43
CA ASP A 53 4.86 15.21 2.58
C ASP A 53 3.62 14.29 2.61
N PHE A 54 3.34 13.58 1.52
CA PHE A 54 2.12 12.79 1.38
C PHE A 54 2.33 11.55 0.51
N VAL A 55 1.97 10.38 1.03
CA VAL A 55 2.00 9.12 0.29
C VAL A 55 0.59 8.54 0.17
N LYS A 56 0.08 8.45 -1.06
CA LYS A 56 -1.15 7.74 -1.38
C LYS A 56 -0.84 6.25 -1.57
N HIS A 57 -1.27 5.41 -0.65
CA HIS A 57 -1.07 3.97 -0.73
C HIS A 57 -2.22 3.30 -1.50
N TYR A 58 -1.92 2.68 -2.65
CA TYR A 58 -2.90 2.05 -3.54
C TYR A 58 -2.91 0.53 -3.33
N CYS A 59 -4.00 -0.16 -3.70
CA CYS A 59 -4.18 -1.60 -3.51
C CYS A 59 -4.15 -2.08 -2.05
N ILE A 60 -4.76 -1.32 -1.12
CA ILE A 60 -4.77 -1.65 0.32
C ILE A 60 -6.18 -1.72 0.94
N PHE A 61 -7.21 -1.67 0.10
CA PHE A 61 -8.61 -1.83 0.50
C PHE A 61 -9.26 -2.94 -0.34
N GLY A 62 -10.46 -3.38 0.05
CA GLY A 62 -11.16 -4.48 -0.61
C GLY A 62 -10.46 -5.81 -0.40
N ASP A 63 -10.41 -6.65 -1.45
CA ASP A 63 -9.78 -7.97 -1.41
C ASP A 63 -8.26 -7.92 -1.17
N ASP A 64 -7.64 -6.78 -1.46
CA ASP A 64 -6.21 -6.52 -1.29
C ASP A 64 -5.85 -6.01 0.13
N LEU A 65 -6.84 -5.83 1.03
CA LEU A 65 -6.61 -5.29 2.38
C LEU A 65 -5.66 -6.18 3.20
N ASN A 66 -4.54 -5.59 3.62
CA ASN A 66 -3.59 -6.17 4.57
C ASN A 66 -3.37 -5.24 5.77
N ILE A 67 -4.12 -5.48 6.85
CA ILE A 67 -4.09 -4.64 8.06
C ILE A 67 -2.69 -4.55 8.67
N ASN A 68 -1.90 -5.61 8.61
CA ASN A 68 -0.55 -5.60 9.18
C ASN A 68 0.40 -4.69 8.39
N GLU A 69 0.29 -4.68 7.07
CA GLU A 69 1.06 -3.79 6.21
C GLU A 69 0.66 -2.33 6.43
N VAL A 70 -0.65 -2.06 6.47
CA VAL A 70 -1.21 -0.74 6.80
C VAL A 70 -0.73 -0.24 8.16
N ALA A 71 -0.76 -1.08 9.19
CA ALA A 71 -0.30 -0.72 10.53
C ALA A 71 1.20 -0.37 10.54
N ILE A 72 2.04 -1.20 9.90
CA ILE A 72 3.49 -0.94 9.84
C ILE A 72 3.80 0.36 9.09
N VAL A 73 3.15 0.62 7.95
CA VAL A 73 3.36 1.88 7.20
C VAL A 73 2.89 3.09 8.02
N SER A 74 1.78 2.97 8.75
CA SER A 74 1.26 4.04 9.60
C SER A 74 2.14 4.32 10.82
N GLU A 75 2.70 3.28 11.46
CA GLU A 75 3.60 3.43 12.62
C GLU A 75 4.90 4.17 12.27
N VAL A 76 5.36 4.05 11.03
CA VAL A 76 6.69 4.50 10.62
C VAL A 76 6.74 6.01 10.32
N GLN A 77 5.63 6.74 10.50
CA GLN A 77 5.56 8.18 10.20
C GLN A 77 6.05 8.51 8.78
N CYS A 78 5.82 7.62 7.81
CA CYS A 78 5.36 8.19 6.55
C CYS A 78 4.13 9.00 6.96
N ASP A 79 4.06 10.30 6.70
CA ASP A 79 2.80 11.06 6.76
C ASP A 79 1.86 10.51 5.68
N THR A 80 1.41 9.28 5.95
CA THR A 80 0.60 8.44 5.12
C THR A 80 -0.79 8.85 5.49
N VAL A 81 -1.38 9.68 4.65
CA VAL A 81 -2.81 9.71 4.64
C VAL A 81 -3.21 8.42 3.97
N LEU A 82 -3.72 7.50 4.79
CA LEU A 82 -4.60 6.44 4.34
C LEU A 82 -5.83 7.12 3.78
N LEU A 83 -5.70 7.70 2.58
CA LEU A 83 -6.84 8.11 1.83
C LEU A 83 -7.61 6.83 1.62
N PRO A 84 -8.85 6.70 2.15
CA PRO A 84 -9.73 5.70 1.61
C PRO A 84 -9.82 6.08 0.14
N ASN A 85 -9.18 5.30 -0.73
CA ASN A 85 -9.42 5.51 -2.14
C ASN A 85 -10.91 5.30 -2.41
N TRP A 86 -11.60 4.49 -1.58
CA TRP A 86 -12.88 3.94 -1.97
C TRP A 86 -13.97 4.14 -0.92
N ILE A 87 -14.72 5.24 -1.06
CA ILE A 87 -16.19 5.08 -1.08
C ILE A 87 -16.59 4.46 -2.44
N THR A 88 -15.91 4.84 -3.53
CA THR A 88 -16.16 4.41 -4.92
C THR A 88 -14.90 3.88 -5.62
N ARG A 89 -14.98 3.42 -6.88
CA ARG A 89 -13.81 3.00 -7.70
C ARG A 89 -13.03 4.24 -8.18
N ASP A 90 -12.11 4.09 -9.13
CA ASP A 90 -11.50 5.24 -9.80
C ASP A 90 -12.60 6.05 -10.51
N ASP A 91 -12.88 7.26 -10.02
CA ASP A 91 -13.86 8.16 -10.60
C ASP A 91 -13.23 9.00 -11.72
N TRP A 92 -14.00 9.21 -12.79
CA TRP A 92 -13.65 10.07 -13.92
C TRP A 92 -14.62 11.26 -14.02
N ASP A 93 -14.39 12.15 -14.98
CA ASP A 93 -15.25 13.30 -15.30
C ASP A 93 -16.55 12.86 -16.02
N SER A 94 -17.21 11.83 -15.48
CA SER A 94 -18.44 11.26 -15.99
C SER A 94 -19.59 11.45 -15.00
N TRP A 95 -20.80 11.69 -15.52
CA TRP A 95 -21.99 11.77 -14.66
C TRP A 95 -22.30 10.43 -14.00
N GLY A 96 -21.89 9.31 -14.61
CA GLY A 96 -22.05 7.98 -14.02
C GLY A 96 -21.29 7.83 -12.71
N ASP A 97 -20.04 8.30 -12.67
CA ASP A 97 -19.20 8.23 -11.46
C ASP A 97 -19.72 9.16 -10.36
N VAL A 98 -20.13 10.38 -10.72
CA VAL A 98 -20.77 11.31 -9.79
C VAL A 98 -22.05 10.72 -9.21
N ALA A 99 -22.94 10.19 -10.06
CA ALA A 99 -24.21 9.62 -9.61
C ALA A 99 -24.01 8.40 -8.69
N ALA A 100 -22.99 7.57 -8.94
CA ALA A 100 -22.70 6.40 -8.11
C ALA A 100 -22.27 6.74 -6.67
N GLN A 101 -21.81 7.96 -6.41
CA GLN A 101 -21.48 8.43 -5.06
C GLN A 101 -22.71 8.73 -4.19
N PHE A 102 -23.88 8.99 -4.81
CA PHE A 102 -25.09 9.38 -4.09
C PHE A 102 -26.17 8.30 -4.20
N ASN A 103 -26.73 7.88 -3.07
CA ASN A 103 -27.90 7.00 -3.05
C ASN A 103 -29.20 7.80 -3.23
N VAL A 104 -29.33 8.50 -4.36
CA VAL A 104 -30.55 9.25 -4.74
C VAL A 104 -31.23 8.53 -5.90
N SER A 105 -32.42 8.00 -5.61
CA SER A 105 -33.35 7.39 -6.57
C SER A 105 -34.15 8.43 -7.33
#